data_AF-A0A960P7K8-F1
#
_entry.id   AF-A0A960P7K8-F1
#
_cell.length_a   1.000
_cell.length_b   1.000
_cell.length_c   1.000
_cell.angle_alpha   90.00
_cell.angle_beta   90.00
_cell.angle_gamma   90.00
#
_symmetry.space_group_name_H-M   'P 1'
#
loop_
_entity.id
_entity.type
_entity.pdbx_description
1 polymer ?
#
loop_
_entity_poly.entity_id
_entity_poly.type
_entity_poly.pdbx_seq_one_letter_code
_entity_poly.pdbx_strand_id
1 'polypeptide(L)'
;APTGAGKTTWLACQLAEHVGSAVVVDPKGELAAMTARRRLELGNDVVVLDPFGVTRGGAVAHLRGRFDPGQWLVGCEAVEDEAMALAAELHAAPLARDPFWAASATDLTAALILHVYEDLPHDRSWARVAEQHFVGDFDMAIAKLLDAGGVSNPTAAESLAAYLCHPERETRPSVLSTARAGLRAFHTTRVKQVLSGTTFDPAGMVSGEQPVTLYLVLPPQNMVSHAPLVRLWLTALLRALTGPERADRRDDPRSEVLFLIDELPALGRMAMVPSLYAYLRSFGVRAVSVVQSLAQLEVAYGVESRVIRENAGLRLAFGVSDLDQAQAVGQLLGVDADLLADVPRGDMVVRSPEGVSRCRRASHLDP
;
A
#
# COMPACT_ATOMS: atom_id res chain seq x y z
N ALA A 1 -2.14 15.76 -14.14
CA ALA A 1 -2.85 16.94 -13.62
C ALA A 1 -1.86 17.86 -12.88
N PRO A 2 -1.72 19.14 -13.23
CA PRO A 2 -0.81 20.07 -12.56
C PRO A 2 -1.13 20.29 -11.06
N THR A 3 -0.18 20.86 -10.31
CA THR A 3 -0.39 21.30 -8.92
C THR A 3 -1.47 22.39 -8.85
N GLY A 4 -2.36 22.31 -7.85
CA GLY A 4 -3.47 23.27 -7.70
C GLY A 4 -4.61 23.11 -8.71
N ALA A 5 -4.57 22.09 -9.59
CA ALA A 5 -5.59 21.87 -10.61
C ALA A 5 -6.91 21.28 -10.08
N GLY A 6 -7.16 21.28 -8.77
CA GLY A 6 -8.42 20.77 -8.18
C GLY A 6 -8.58 19.25 -8.17
N LYS A 7 -7.50 18.49 -8.38
CA LYS A 7 -7.50 17.02 -8.33
C LYS A 7 -7.93 16.47 -6.96
N THR A 8 -7.44 17.06 -5.87
CA THR A 8 -7.78 16.69 -4.49
C THR A 8 -9.28 16.84 -4.23
N THR A 9 -9.89 17.92 -4.72
CA THR A 9 -11.35 18.11 -4.63
C THR A 9 -12.12 17.02 -5.35
N TRP A 10 -11.70 16.66 -6.58
CA TRP A 10 -12.36 15.60 -7.33
C TRP A 10 -12.23 14.23 -6.63
N LEU A 11 -11.04 13.91 -6.11
CA LEU A 11 -10.82 12.70 -5.30
C LEU A 11 -11.70 12.69 -4.04
N ALA A 12 -11.87 13.85 -3.40
CA ALA A 12 -12.76 13.99 -2.25
C ALA A 12 -14.23 13.70 -2.61
N CYS A 13 -14.70 14.14 -3.80
CA CYS A 13 -16.03 13.78 -4.30
C CYS A 13 -16.18 12.27 -4.51
N GLN A 14 -15.17 11.61 -5.11
CA GLN A 14 -15.20 10.14 -5.27
C GLN A 14 -15.32 9.42 -3.91
N LEU A 15 -14.57 9.89 -2.90
CA LEU A 15 -14.67 9.37 -1.54
C LEU A 15 -15.99 9.71 -0.85
N ALA A 16 -16.65 10.81 -1.22
CA ALA A 16 -17.93 11.20 -0.63
C ALA A 16 -19.13 10.40 -1.18
N GLU A 17 -18.99 9.81 -2.37
CA GLU A 17 -20.03 9.03 -3.05
C GLU A 17 -19.86 7.51 -2.90
N HIS A 18 -18.61 7.03 -2.81
CA HIS A 18 -18.32 5.60 -2.74
C HIS A 18 -18.87 4.97 -1.44
N VAL A 19 -19.83 4.05 -1.48
CA VAL A 19 -20.42 3.50 -0.24
C VAL A 19 -19.61 2.38 0.41
N GLY A 20 -18.78 1.68 -0.38
CA GLY A 20 -17.94 0.57 0.08
C GLY A 20 -16.64 1.02 0.74
N SER A 21 -15.77 0.08 1.05
CA SER A 21 -14.48 0.35 1.71
C SER A 21 -13.54 1.16 0.83
N ALA A 22 -12.59 1.86 1.45
CA ALA A 22 -11.58 2.63 0.71
C ALA A 22 -10.19 2.56 1.35
N VAL A 23 -9.16 2.47 0.53
CA VAL A 23 -7.75 2.58 0.92
C VAL A 23 -7.18 3.80 0.22
N VAL A 24 -6.76 4.80 0.99
CA VAL A 24 -6.41 6.13 0.49
C VAL A 24 -4.97 6.44 0.87
N VAL A 25 -4.08 6.51 -0.12
CA VAL A 25 -2.73 7.01 0.06
C VAL A 25 -2.76 8.54 -0.02
N ASP A 26 -2.68 9.18 1.15
CA ASP A 26 -2.84 10.62 1.34
C ASP A 26 -1.62 11.20 2.05
N PRO A 27 -0.53 11.50 1.32
CA PRO A 27 0.73 11.94 1.92
C PRO A 27 0.60 13.14 2.87
N LYS A 28 -0.40 14.01 2.65
CA LYS A 28 -0.58 15.25 3.40
C LYS A 28 -1.69 15.18 4.44
N GLY A 29 -2.51 14.13 4.45
CA GLY A 29 -3.69 14.05 5.31
C GLY A 29 -4.83 15.00 4.88
N GLU A 30 -4.75 15.60 3.68
CA GLU A 30 -5.74 16.56 3.19
C GLU A 30 -7.06 15.87 2.85
N LEU A 31 -7.00 14.71 2.18
CA LEU A 31 -8.20 13.93 1.86
C LEU A 31 -8.86 13.41 3.14
N ALA A 32 -8.07 12.92 4.10
CA ALA A 32 -8.56 12.49 5.39
C ALA A 32 -9.32 13.64 6.08
N ALA A 33 -8.72 14.82 6.17
CA ALA A 33 -9.33 15.99 6.78
C ALA A 33 -10.63 16.43 6.07
N MET A 34 -10.69 16.34 4.75
CA MET A 34 -11.86 16.74 3.96
C MET A 34 -13.00 15.72 4.04
N THR A 35 -12.69 14.42 4.07
CA THR A 35 -13.69 13.38 3.77
C THR A 35 -14.04 12.46 4.94
N ALA A 36 -13.21 12.36 5.97
CA ALA A 36 -13.42 11.40 7.07
C ALA A 36 -14.82 11.51 7.72
N ARG A 37 -15.31 12.73 7.95
CA ARG A 37 -16.67 12.94 8.47
C ARG A 37 -17.74 12.33 7.57
N ARG A 38 -17.67 12.59 6.26
CA ARG A 38 -18.63 12.06 5.30
C ARG A 38 -18.56 10.54 5.23
N ARG A 39 -17.36 9.96 5.30
CA ARG A 39 -17.15 8.50 5.37
C ARG A 39 -17.85 7.88 6.58
N LEU A 40 -17.72 8.50 7.76
CA LEU A 40 -18.45 8.08 8.97
C LEU A 40 -19.97 8.17 8.77
N GLU A 41 -20.47 9.23 8.15
CA GLU A 41 -21.90 9.39 7.83
C GLU A 41 -22.43 8.33 6.84
N LEU A 42 -21.56 7.80 5.96
CA LEU A 42 -21.86 6.66 5.09
C LEU A 42 -21.79 5.31 5.83
N GLY A 43 -21.53 5.31 7.14
CA GLY A 43 -21.43 4.11 7.96
C GLY A 43 -20.12 3.35 7.80
N ASN A 44 -19.04 4.01 7.35
CA ASN A 44 -17.71 3.40 7.35
C ASN A 44 -17.05 3.55 8.73
N ASP A 45 -16.28 2.54 9.13
CA ASP A 45 -15.23 2.73 10.12
C ASP A 45 -14.07 3.49 9.47
N VAL A 46 -13.62 4.58 10.10
CA VAL A 46 -12.56 5.43 9.54
C VAL A 46 -11.32 5.36 10.41
N VAL A 47 -10.20 5.00 9.79
CA VAL A 47 -8.91 4.89 10.47
C VAL A 47 -7.83 5.65 9.69
N VAL A 48 -7.05 6.44 10.43
CA VAL A 48 -5.92 7.20 9.89
C VAL A 48 -4.62 6.59 10.42
N LEU A 49 -3.83 5.99 9.52
CA LEU A 49 -2.50 5.49 9.82
C LEU A 49 -1.49 6.63 9.62
N ASP A 50 -1.12 7.28 10.72
CA ASP A 50 -0.26 8.47 10.74
C ASP A 50 0.85 8.32 11.79
N PRO A 51 1.95 7.62 11.44
CA PRO A 51 3.08 7.41 12.35
C PRO A 51 3.81 8.73 12.67
N PHE A 52 3.75 9.72 11.78
CA PHE A 52 4.49 10.98 11.94
C PHE A 52 3.69 12.07 12.65
N GLY A 53 2.37 11.91 12.79
CA GLY A 53 1.50 12.88 13.43
C GLY A 53 1.22 14.09 12.54
N VAL A 54 1.19 13.92 11.22
CA VAL A 54 0.82 14.97 10.25
C VAL A 54 -0.57 15.55 10.57
N THR A 55 -1.48 14.69 11.01
CA THR A 55 -2.87 15.03 11.33
C THR A 55 -3.07 15.48 12.78
N ARG A 56 -1.98 15.64 13.56
CA ARG A 56 -2.05 15.96 14.98
C ARG A 56 -2.67 17.34 15.20
N GLY A 57 -3.72 17.40 16.04
CA GLY A 57 -4.46 18.63 16.32
C GLY A 57 -5.47 19.03 15.25
N GLY A 58 -5.56 18.27 14.14
CA GLY A 58 -6.59 18.44 13.13
C GLY A 58 -7.89 17.71 13.48
N ALA A 59 -8.93 17.94 12.68
CA ALA A 59 -10.26 17.35 12.86
C ALA A 59 -10.25 15.81 12.93
N VAL A 60 -9.25 15.16 12.34
CA VAL A 60 -9.13 13.68 12.27
C VAL A 60 -8.15 13.08 13.27
N ALA A 61 -7.59 13.87 14.19
CA ALA A 61 -6.61 13.39 15.16
C ALA A 61 -7.13 12.24 16.05
N HIS A 62 -8.44 12.24 16.33
CA HIS A 62 -9.12 11.21 17.11
C HIS A 62 -9.36 9.90 16.35
N LEU A 63 -9.20 9.91 15.02
CA LEU A 63 -9.34 8.74 14.14
C LEU A 63 -8.00 8.02 13.89
N ARG A 64 -6.92 8.47 14.54
CA ARG A 64 -5.61 7.84 14.42
C ARG A 64 -5.66 6.44 15.03
N GLY A 65 -5.33 5.44 14.22
CA GLY A 65 -5.39 4.04 14.62
C GLY A 65 -4.10 3.30 14.38
N ARG A 66 -4.21 1.97 14.45
CA ARG A 66 -3.13 1.03 14.19
C ARG A 66 -3.61 -0.01 13.20
N PHE A 67 -2.69 -0.56 12.44
CA PHE A 67 -2.92 -1.67 11.54
C PHE A 67 -1.71 -2.59 11.56
N ASP A 68 -1.97 -3.84 11.92
CA ASP A 68 -1.00 -4.91 11.86
C ASP A 68 -1.16 -5.72 10.55
N PRO A 69 -0.23 -5.61 9.60
CA PRO A 69 -0.31 -6.28 8.29
C PRO A 69 -0.43 -7.79 8.38
N GLY A 70 0.14 -8.42 9.41
CA GLY A 70 0.12 -9.88 9.55
C GLY A 70 -1.09 -10.41 10.32
N GLN A 71 -2.05 -9.57 10.71
CA GLN A 71 -3.28 -10.05 11.36
C GLN A 71 -4.01 -11.13 10.53
N TRP A 72 -3.87 -11.08 9.21
CA TRP A 72 -4.49 -11.99 8.25
C TRP A 72 -3.80 -13.35 8.17
N LEU A 73 -2.61 -13.48 8.76
CA LEU A 73 -1.90 -14.76 8.87
C LEU A 73 -2.55 -15.68 9.90
N VAL A 74 -3.32 -15.12 10.83
CA VAL A 74 -3.97 -15.87 11.90
C VAL A 74 -5.11 -16.70 11.32
N GLY A 75 -4.97 -18.03 11.37
CA GLY A 75 -5.96 -18.95 10.81
C GLY A 75 -5.91 -19.05 9.28
N CYS A 76 -4.87 -18.50 8.63
CA CYS A 76 -4.65 -18.68 7.21
C CYS A 76 -4.17 -20.11 6.93
N GLU A 77 -4.83 -20.82 6.00
CA GLU A 77 -4.40 -22.18 5.60
C GLU A 77 -3.04 -22.17 4.89
N ALA A 78 -2.77 -21.14 4.07
CA ALA A 78 -1.54 -20.98 3.31
C ALA A 78 -0.56 -19.99 3.96
N VAL A 79 -0.44 -20.05 5.30
CA VAL A 79 0.31 -19.05 6.08
C VAL A 79 1.78 -18.90 5.66
N GLU A 80 2.41 -19.99 5.20
CA GLU A 80 3.80 -19.99 4.71
C GLU A 80 3.96 -19.17 3.43
N ASP A 81 3.05 -19.35 2.47
CA ASP A 81 3.04 -18.59 1.21
C ASP A 81 2.75 -17.10 1.46
N GLU A 82 1.85 -16.80 2.40
CA GLU A 82 1.55 -15.43 2.82
C GLU A 82 2.76 -14.76 3.49
N ALA A 83 3.42 -15.45 4.43
CA ALA A 83 4.61 -14.95 5.10
C ALA A 83 5.76 -14.72 4.11
N MET A 84 5.97 -15.64 3.18
CA MET A 84 6.94 -15.53 2.10
C MET A 84 6.66 -14.31 1.21
N ALA A 85 5.41 -14.11 0.81
CA ALA A 85 5.03 -12.97 -0.02
C ALA A 85 5.25 -11.62 0.68
N LEU A 86 4.91 -11.51 1.97
CA LEU A 86 5.13 -10.30 2.76
C LEU A 86 6.63 -10.04 2.96
N ALA A 87 7.43 -11.08 3.22
CA ALA A 87 8.88 -10.98 3.34
C ALA A 87 9.55 -10.57 2.02
N ALA A 88 9.12 -11.15 0.90
CA ALA A 88 9.69 -10.87 -0.42
C ALA A 88 9.51 -9.40 -0.80
N GLU A 89 8.38 -8.80 -0.45
CA GLU A 89 8.12 -7.37 -0.69
C GLU A 89 9.11 -6.46 0.06
N LEU A 90 9.55 -6.85 1.27
CA LEU A 90 10.51 -6.06 2.05
C LEU A 90 11.92 -6.10 1.47
N HIS A 91 12.30 -7.22 0.86
CA HIS A 91 13.64 -7.48 0.35
C HIS A 91 13.72 -7.45 -1.18
N ALA A 92 12.63 -7.02 -1.84
CA ALA A 92 12.56 -6.78 -3.27
C ALA A 92 13.54 -5.67 -3.66
N ALA A 93 14.78 -6.05 -3.96
CA ALA A 93 15.79 -5.14 -4.46
C ALA A 93 15.57 -4.94 -5.97
N PRO A 94 15.38 -3.70 -6.45
CA PRO A 94 15.54 -3.43 -7.86
C PRO A 94 17.03 -3.58 -8.18
N LEU A 95 17.38 -4.66 -8.89
CA LEU A 95 18.73 -4.93 -9.41
C LEU A 95 19.80 -5.16 -8.31
N ALA A 96 19.54 -6.05 -7.34
CA ALA A 96 20.64 -6.58 -6.53
C ALA A 96 21.66 -7.28 -7.45
N ARG A 97 22.95 -6.96 -7.29
CA ARG A 97 24.06 -7.60 -8.02
C ARG A 97 24.15 -9.11 -7.74
N ASP A 98 23.64 -9.56 -6.60
CA ASP A 98 23.64 -10.94 -6.18
C ASP A 98 22.27 -11.29 -5.53
N PRO A 99 21.44 -12.10 -6.22
CA PRO A 99 20.12 -12.52 -5.73
C PRO A 99 20.17 -13.32 -4.43
N PHE A 100 21.30 -13.95 -4.10
CA PHE A 100 21.43 -14.82 -2.93
C PHE A 100 21.10 -14.10 -1.61
N TRP A 101 21.57 -12.87 -1.45
CA TRP A 101 21.37 -12.11 -0.20
C TRP A 101 19.91 -11.73 0.01
N ALA A 102 19.22 -11.34 -1.06
CA ALA A 102 17.80 -10.99 -1.00
C ALA A 102 16.94 -12.22 -0.73
N ALA A 103 17.23 -13.36 -1.37
CA ALA A 103 16.54 -14.62 -1.12
C ALA A 103 16.73 -15.08 0.33
N SER A 104 17.99 -15.15 0.80
CA SER A 104 18.29 -15.58 2.17
C SER A 104 17.68 -14.66 3.23
N ALA A 105 17.66 -13.34 2.99
CA ALA A 105 16.98 -12.39 3.87
C ALA A 105 15.46 -12.56 3.87
N THR A 106 14.88 -12.91 2.72
CA THR A 106 13.46 -13.23 2.57
C THR A 106 13.10 -14.48 3.38
N ASP A 107 13.84 -15.57 3.21
CA ASP A 107 13.61 -16.82 3.95
C ASP A 107 13.71 -16.60 5.47
N LEU A 108 14.76 -15.90 5.91
CA LEU A 108 14.93 -15.54 7.32
C LEU A 108 13.76 -14.71 7.86
N THR A 109 13.30 -13.72 7.09
CA THR A 109 12.21 -12.84 7.51
C THR A 109 10.87 -13.58 7.53
N ALA A 110 10.61 -14.45 6.54
CA ALA A 110 9.42 -15.29 6.48
C ALA A 110 9.33 -16.22 7.69
N ALA A 111 10.45 -16.87 8.05
CA ALA A 111 10.52 -17.72 9.23
C ALA A 111 10.25 -16.97 10.54
N LEU A 112 10.76 -15.74 10.67
CA LEU A 112 10.48 -14.88 11.83
C LEU A 112 9.05 -14.35 11.85
N ILE A 113 8.42 -14.13 10.69
CA ILE A 113 6.99 -13.83 10.61
C ILE A 113 6.19 -15.01 11.17
N LEU A 114 6.41 -16.22 10.65
CA LEU A 114 5.72 -17.43 11.10
C LEU A 114 5.87 -17.62 12.61
N HIS A 115 7.10 -17.57 13.12
CA HIS A 115 7.37 -17.69 14.55
C HIS A 115 6.56 -16.68 15.39
N VAL A 116 6.55 -15.40 15.00
CA VAL A 116 5.83 -14.37 15.77
C VAL A 116 4.32 -14.58 15.74
N TYR A 117 3.74 -14.99 14.63
CA TYR A 117 2.28 -15.12 14.50
C TYR A 117 1.72 -16.44 15.02
N GLU A 118 2.51 -17.52 14.99
CA GLU A 118 2.10 -18.85 15.43
C GLU A 118 2.50 -19.13 16.90
N ASP A 119 3.69 -18.72 17.32
CA ASP A 119 4.24 -19.10 18.64
C ASP A 119 4.09 -18.02 19.72
N LEU A 120 3.81 -16.77 19.32
CA LEU A 120 3.69 -15.63 20.25
C LEU A 120 2.28 -15.00 20.26
N PRO A 121 1.19 -15.75 20.53
CA PRO A 121 -0.18 -15.26 20.35
C PRO A 121 -0.54 -14.01 21.18
N HIS A 122 0.14 -13.78 22.30
CA HIS A 122 -0.07 -12.61 23.17
C HIS A 122 0.83 -11.41 22.85
N ASP A 123 1.83 -11.58 22.00
CA ASP A 123 2.82 -10.56 21.64
C ASP A 123 2.99 -10.41 20.11
N ARG A 124 2.11 -11.06 19.33
CA ARG A 124 2.15 -11.02 17.87
C ARG A 124 1.84 -9.63 17.36
N SER A 125 2.74 -9.12 16.54
CA SER A 125 2.55 -7.91 15.75
C SER A 125 3.68 -7.79 14.74
N TRP A 126 3.47 -7.01 13.68
CA TRP A 126 4.58 -6.69 12.79
C TRP A 126 5.69 -5.89 13.47
N ALA A 127 5.35 -5.08 14.49
CA ALA A 127 6.36 -4.44 15.33
C ALA A 127 7.27 -5.47 16.01
N ARG A 128 6.70 -6.59 16.48
CA ARG A 128 7.44 -7.71 17.07
C ARG A 128 8.31 -8.44 16.05
N VAL A 129 7.80 -8.70 14.84
CA VAL A 129 8.61 -9.25 13.73
C VAL A 129 9.85 -8.39 13.48
N ALA A 130 9.68 -7.07 13.38
CA ALA A 130 10.80 -6.17 13.19
C ALA A 130 11.80 -6.25 14.36
N GLU A 131 11.33 -6.30 15.60
CA GLU A 131 12.18 -6.40 16.79
C GLU A 131 13.06 -7.65 16.82
N GLN A 132 12.53 -8.81 16.39
CA GLN A 132 13.30 -10.06 16.35
C GLN A 132 14.58 -9.93 15.52
N HIS A 133 14.59 -9.09 14.49
CA HIS A 133 15.77 -8.89 13.64
C HIS A 133 16.87 -8.06 14.32
N PHE A 134 16.53 -7.24 15.33
CA PHE A 134 17.45 -6.30 15.98
C PHE A 134 17.87 -6.74 17.40
N VAL A 135 17.57 -7.97 17.80
CA VAL A 135 18.14 -8.54 19.02
C VAL A 135 19.68 -8.56 18.93
N GLY A 136 20.34 -8.47 20.09
CA GLY A 136 21.80 -8.32 20.17
C GLY A 136 22.56 -9.48 19.53
N ASP A 137 22.67 -10.60 20.25
CA ASP A 137 23.28 -11.82 19.74
C ASP A 137 22.22 -12.66 19.01
N PHE A 138 22.03 -12.34 17.73
CA PHE A 138 21.00 -12.94 16.88
C PHE A 138 21.19 -14.45 16.70
N ASP A 139 22.41 -14.89 16.35
CA ASP A 139 22.73 -16.30 16.14
C ASP A 139 22.44 -17.12 17.41
N MET A 140 22.88 -16.64 18.58
CA MET A 140 22.60 -17.30 19.86
C MET A 140 21.11 -17.30 20.19
N ALA A 141 20.38 -16.23 19.87
CA ALA A 141 18.95 -16.16 20.10
C ALA A 141 18.19 -17.19 19.24
N ILE A 142 18.53 -17.32 17.95
CA ILE A 142 17.93 -18.32 17.06
C ILE A 142 18.31 -19.74 17.48
N ALA A 143 19.58 -20.00 17.84
CA ALA A 143 20.00 -21.32 18.31
C ALA A 143 19.22 -21.76 19.56
N LYS A 144 19.11 -20.88 20.56
CA LYS A 144 18.31 -21.15 21.77
C LYS A 144 16.83 -21.36 21.47
N LEU A 145 16.29 -20.58 20.53
CA LEU A 145 14.89 -20.68 20.12
C LEU A 145 14.60 -22.06 19.50
N LEU A 146 15.48 -22.54 18.61
CA LEU A 146 15.37 -23.86 17.99
C LEU A 146 15.58 -24.99 19.00
N ASP A 147 16.62 -24.90 19.85
CA ASP A 147 16.92 -25.92 20.87
C ASP A 147 15.78 -26.09 21.90
N ALA A 148 15.08 -24.99 22.21
CA ALA A 148 13.93 -25.01 23.11
C ALA A 148 12.63 -25.53 22.45
N GLY A 149 12.65 -25.81 21.14
CA GLY A 149 11.44 -26.15 20.38
C GLY A 149 10.44 -24.99 20.32
N GLY A 150 10.92 -23.75 20.35
CA GLY A 150 10.07 -22.55 20.38
C GLY A 150 9.51 -22.12 19.01
N VAL A 151 9.76 -22.91 17.96
CA VAL A 151 9.25 -22.68 16.61
C VAL A 151 8.38 -23.87 16.23
N SER A 152 7.06 -23.70 16.23
CA SER A 152 6.12 -24.80 15.98
C SER A 152 6.03 -25.16 14.49
N ASN A 153 6.23 -24.20 13.59
CA ASN A 153 6.18 -24.41 12.15
C ASN A 153 7.47 -25.05 11.62
N PRO A 154 7.40 -26.24 10.97
CA PRO A 154 8.57 -26.95 10.46
C PRO A 154 9.36 -26.15 9.41
N THR A 155 8.68 -25.50 8.47
CA THR A 155 9.30 -24.67 7.42
C THR A 155 10.07 -23.51 8.03
N ALA A 156 9.50 -22.83 9.02
CA ALA A 156 10.18 -21.77 9.76
C ALA A 156 11.41 -22.29 10.52
N ALA A 157 11.30 -23.44 11.20
CA ALA A 157 12.40 -24.06 11.91
C ALA A 157 13.55 -24.45 10.97
N GLU A 158 13.22 -25.03 9.80
CA GLU A 158 14.17 -25.38 8.76
C GLU A 158 14.89 -24.16 8.19
N SER A 159 14.17 -23.08 7.86
CA SER A 159 14.77 -21.83 7.38
C SER A 159 15.71 -21.18 8.41
N LEU A 160 15.33 -21.17 9.69
CA LEU A 160 16.18 -20.66 10.77
C LEU A 160 17.43 -21.54 11.00
N ALA A 161 17.28 -22.86 10.91
CA ALA A 161 18.42 -23.79 10.98
C ALA A 161 19.35 -23.62 9.77
N ALA A 162 18.79 -23.45 8.57
CA ALA A 162 19.55 -23.20 7.35
C ALA A 162 20.38 -21.91 7.45
N TYR A 163 19.81 -20.84 8.04
CA TYR A 163 20.55 -19.63 8.36
C TYR A 163 21.77 -19.92 9.25
N LEU A 164 21.61 -20.71 10.31
CA LEU A 164 22.72 -21.11 11.18
C LEU A 164 23.75 -22.03 10.49
N CYS A 165 23.38 -22.74 9.43
CA CYS A 165 24.33 -23.55 8.65
C CYS A 165 25.25 -22.72 7.76
N HIS A 166 24.94 -21.44 7.50
CA HIS A 166 25.83 -20.57 6.75
C HIS A 166 27.14 -20.29 7.49
N PRO A 167 28.24 -19.98 6.77
CA PRO A 167 29.49 -19.53 7.38
C PRO A 167 29.28 -18.35 8.33
N GLU A 168 29.69 -18.53 9.59
CA GLU A 168 29.49 -17.58 10.70
C GLU A 168 30.14 -16.22 10.47
N ARG A 169 31.35 -16.19 9.87
CA ARG A 169 32.16 -14.95 9.80
C ARG A 169 31.70 -13.95 8.75
N GLU A 170 31.15 -14.42 7.64
CA GLU A 170 30.89 -13.57 6.46
C GLU A 170 29.44 -13.66 6.00
N THR A 171 28.90 -14.87 5.89
CA THR A 171 27.59 -15.10 5.28
C THR A 171 26.44 -14.74 6.23
N ARG A 172 26.42 -15.26 7.46
CA ARG A 172 25.34 -14.96 8.43
C ARG A 172 25.20 -13.46 8.71
N PRO A 173 26.29 -12.69 8.95
CA PRO A 173 26.18 -11.25 9.16
C PRO A 173 25.69 -10.50 7.92
N SER A 174 26.05 -10.97 6.71
CA SER A 174 25.63 -10.34 5.45
C SER A 174 24.14 -10.58 5.15
N VAL A 175 23.65 -11.80 5.38
CA VAL A 175 22.21 -12.12 5.30
C VAL A 175 21.43 -11.28 6.32
N LEU A 176 21.87 -11.25 7.58
CA LEU A 176 21.21 -10.48 8.63
C LEU A 176 21.25 -8.97 8.37
N SER A 177 22.37 -8.45 7.85
CA SER A 177 22.49 -7.04 7.44
C SER A 177 21.49 -6.70 6.33
N THR A 178 21.32 -7.60 5.37
CA THR A 178 20.34 -7.44 4.27
C THR A 178 18.92 -7.46 4.82
N ALA A 179 18.57 -8.43 5.68
CA ALA A 179 17.26 -8.50 6.32
C ALA A 179 16.96 -7.23 7.16
N ARG A 180 17.93 -6.78 7.96
CA ARG A 180 17.82 -5.53 8.74
C ARG A 180 17.65 -4.30 7.85
N ALA A 181 18.25 -4.29 6.66
CA ALA A 181 18.14 -3.17 5.73
C ALA A 181 16.69 -2.97 5.24
N GLY A 182 15.99 -4.04 4.89
CA GLY A 182 14.56 -4.01 4.52
C GLY A 182 13.66 -3.55 5.68
N LEU A 183 14.07 -3.84 6.92
CA LEU A 183 13.28 -3.55 8.13
C LEU A 183 13.63 -2.23 8.85
N ARG A 184 14.56 -1.41 8.34
CA ARG A 184 15.01 -0.17 9.02
C ARG A 184 13.86 0.79 9.37
N ALA A 185 12.90 0.96 8.46
CA ALA A 185 11.75 1.85 8.66
C ALA A 185 10.87 1.39 9.83
N PHE A 186 10.81 0.08 10.07
CA PHE A 186 9.95 -0.57 11.06
C PHE A 186 10.52 -0.50 12.48
N HIS A 187 11.82 -0.25 12.62
CA HIS A 187 12.48 -0.17 13.92
C HIS A 187 12.18 1.14 14.67
N THR A 188 11.67 2.18 14.00
CA THR A 188 11.40 3.46 14.65
C THR A 188 10.21 3.37 15.61
N THR A 189 10.29 4.02 16.78
CA THR A 189 9.22 4.00 17.81
C THR A 189 7.85 4.39 17.24
N ARG A 190 7.84 5.37 16.34
CA ARG A 190 6.63 5.89 15.69
C ARG A 190 5.96 4.85 14.79
N VAL A 191 6.75 4.12 14.01
CA VAL A 191 6.22 3.07 13.12
C VAL A 191 5.78 1.86 13.94
N LYS A 192 6.58 1.43 14.93
CA LYS A 192 6.18 0.36 15.85
C LYS A 192 4.82 0.61 16.50
N GLN A 193 4.54 1.85 16.92
CA GLN A 193 3.24 2.21 17.50
C GLN A 193 2.06 2.00 16.55
N VAL A 194 2.22 2.25 15.25
CA VAL A 194 1.13 2.05 14.27
C VAL A 194 0.99 0.58 13.86
N LEU A 195 2.05 -0.21 14.05
CA LEU A 195 2.10 -1.63 13.69
C LEU A 195 1.88 -2.59 14.86
N SER A 196 1.66 -2.10 16.07
CA SER A 196 1.55 -2.94 17.28
C SER A 196 0.16 -3.59 17.46
N GLY A 197 -0.61 -3.73 16.40
CA GLY A 197 -1.98 -4.27 16.42
C GLY A 197 -2.92 -3.53 15.47
N THR A 198 -4.18 -3.94 15.43
CA THR A 198 -5.20 -3.34 14.56
C THR A 198 -6.35 -2.76 15.38
N THR A 199 -6.83 -1.57 15.02
CA THR A 199 -7.89 -0.84 15.74
C THR A 199 -9.24 -0.80 15.02
N PHE A 200 -9.40 -1.58 13.95
CA PHE A 200 -10.63 -1.74 13.18
C PHE A 200 -10.84 -3.21 12.85
N ASP A 201 -12.06 -3.59 12.46
CA ASP A 201 -12.32 -4.93 11.94
C ASP A 201 -11.91 -5.02 10.46
N PRO A 202 -10.85 -5.77 10.14
CA PRO A 202 -10.38 -5.91 8.77
C PRO A 202 -11.36 -6.73 7.91
N ALA A 203 -12.11 -7.65 8.50
CA ALA A 203 -13.08 -8.49 7.79
C ALA A 203 -14.18 -7.64 7.15
N GLY A 204 -14.52 -6.50 7.76
CA GLY A 204 -15.41 -5.49 7.19
C GLY A 204 -14.94 -4.94 5.84
N MET A 205 -13.61 -4.86 5.63
CA MET A 205 -13.04 -4.41 4.37
C MET A 205 -13.26 -5.42 3.23
N VAL A 206 -13.23 -6.72 3.54
CA VAL A 206 -13.38 -7.82 2.57
C VAL A 206 -14.85 -8.13 2.31
N SER A 207 -15.66 -8.21 3.37
CA SER A 207 -17.09 -8.57 3.30
C SER A 207 -18.00 -7.45 2.81
N GLY A 208 -17.68 -6.19 3.12
CA GLY A 208 -18.52 -5.03 2.82
C GLY A 208 -19.69 -4.82 3.81
N GLU A 209 -19.85 -5.67 4.83
CA GLU A 209 -20.92 -5.52 5.84
C GLU A 209 -20.70 -4.27 6.71
N GLN A 210 -19.46 -4.10 7.18
CA GLN A 210 -18.96 -2.91 7.88
C GLN A 210 -17.80 -2.31 7.07
N PRO A 211 -18.08 -1.44 6.08
CA PRO A 211 -17.04 -0.87 5.23
C PRO A 211 -15.98 -0.09 6.04
N VAL A 212 -14.73 -0.17 5.62
CA VAL A 212 -13.61 0.49 6.29
C VAL A 212 -12.93 1.47 5.34
N THR A 213 -12.69 2.69 5.80
CA THR A 213 -11.83 3.66 5.11
C THR A 213 -10.50 3.83 5.84
N LEU A 214 -9.42 3.39 5.19
CA LEU A 214 -8.05 3.56 5.67
C LEU A 214 -7.36 4.72 4.95
N TYR A 215 -6.96 5.74 5.69
CA TYR A 215 -6.06 6.79 5.19
C TYR A 215 -4.63 6.49 5.61
N LEU A 216 -3.74 6.35 4.62
CA LEU A 216 -2.31 6.14 4.79
C LEU A 216 -1.60 7.48 4.67
N VAL A 217 -1.26 8.08 5.81
CA VAL A 217 -0.68 9.42 5.88
C VAL A 217 0.82 9.32 6.12
N LEU A 218 1.58 9.55 5.05
CA LEU A 218 3.03 9.51 5.05
C LEU A 218 3.59 10.76 4.36
N PRO A 219 4.17 11.72 5.09
CA PRO A 219 4.55 12.99 4.52
C PRO A 219 5.71 12.85 3.51
N PRO A 220 5.80 13.71 2.48
CA PRO A 220 6.75 13.55 1.38
C PRO A 220 8.21 13.37 1.82
N GLN A 221 8.65 14.07 2.87
CA GLN A 221 10.01 13.93 3.40
C GLN A 221 10.33 12.56 3.99
N ASN A 222 9.31 11.77 4.35
CA ASN A 222 9.43 10.42 4.86
C ASN A 222 9.14 9.35 3.80
N MET A 223 8.58 9.72 2.65
CA MET A 223 8.12 8.80 1.61
C MET A 223 9.22 7.88 1.09
N VAL A 224 10.41 8.41 0.82
CA VAL A 224 11.54 7.61 0.32
C VAL A 224 12.06 6.65 1.40
N SER A 225 12.28 7.14 2.63
CA SER A 225 12.85 6.34 3.73
C SER A 225 11.90 5.29 4.29
N HIS A 226 10.58 5.48 4.13
CA HIS A 226 9.54 4.60 4.66
C HIS A 226 8.66 4.00 3.56
N ALA A 227 9.10 4.04 2.29
CA ALA A 227 8.41 3.35 1.19
C ALA A 227 8.13 1.87 1.48
N PRO A 228 9.02 1.08 2.14
CA PRO A 228 8.72 -0.29 2.53
C PRO A 228 7.49 -0.44 3.43
N LEU A 229 7.20 0.53 4.30
CA LEU A 229 6.02 0.51 5.17
C LEU A 229 4.73 0.62 4.37
N VAL A 230 4.70 1.54 3.40
CA VAL A 230 3.53 1.70 2.52
C VAL A 230 3.36 0.44 1.68
N ARG A 231 4.43 -0.07 1.09
CA ARG A 231 4.40 -1.31 0.30
C ARG A 231 3.84 -2.47 1.11
N LEU A 232 4.30 -2.66 2.34
CA LEU A 232 3.77 -3.69 3.23
C LEU A 232 2.27 -3.53 3.50
N TRP A 233 1.81 -2.33 3.87
CA TRP A 233 0.38 -2.09 4.10
C TRP A 233 -0.44 -2.40 2.85
N LEU A 234 -0.01 -1.92 1.68
CA LEU A 234 -0.73 -2.15 0.44
C LEU A 234 -0.73 -3.63 0.07
N THR A 235 0.40 -4.32 0.16
CA THR A 235 0.49 -5.75 -0.12
C THR A 235 -0.42 -6.56 0.79
N ALA A 236 -0.39 -6.33 2.11
CA ALA A 236 -1.26 -7.04 3.04
C ALA A 236 -2.75 -6.79 2.77
N LEU A 237 -3.15 -5.54 2.50
CA LEU A 237 -4.53 -5.20 2.16
C LEU A 237 -4.96 -5.85 0.85
N LEU A 238 -4.11 -5.84 -0.18
CA LEU A 238 -4.43 -6.42 -1.47
C LEU A 238 -4.54 -7.94 -1.40
N ARG A 239 -3.67 -8.61 -0.65
CA ARG A 239 -3.75 -10.06 -0.45
C ARG A 239 -5.05 -10.46 0.24
N ALA A 240 -5.43 -9.74 1.30
CA ALA A 240 -6.74 -9.92 1.94
C ALA A 240 -7.91 -9.72 0.95
N LEU A 241 -7.76 -8.76 0.04
CA LEU A 241 -8.74 -8.46 -1.02
C LEU A 241 -8.70 -9.41 -2.22
N THR A 242 -7.73 -10.31 -2.32
CA THR A 242 -7.66 -11.34 -3.38
C THR A 242 -7.76 -12.75 -2.83
N GLY A 243 -7.93 -12.88 -1.52
CA GLY A 243 -8.03 -14.16 -0.84
C GLY A 243 -9.35 -14.90 -1.13
N PRO A 244 -9.41 -16.19 -0.75
CA PRO A 244 -10.56 -17.07 -0.98
C PRO A 244 -11.85 -16.56 -0.31
N GLU A 245 -11.75 -15.81 0.78
CA GLU A 245 -12.89 -15.18 1.47
C GLU A 245 -13.70 -14.23 0.57
N ARG A 246 -13.10 -13.74 -0.52
CA ARG A 246 -13.77 -12.88 -1.50
C ARG A 246 -14.49 -13.65 -2.62
N ALA A 247 -14.40 -14.98 -2.65
CA ALA A 247 -15.09 -15.81 -3.63
C ALA A 247 -16.63 -15.66 -3.53
N ASP A 248 -17.15 -15.39 -2.34
CA ASP A 248 -18.58 -15.18 -2.06
C ASP A 248 -19.02 -13.72 -2.21
N ARG A 249 -18.26 -12.90 -2.95
CA ARG A 249 -18.56 -11.49 -3.16
C ARG A 249 -19.98 -11.31 -3.70
N ARG A 250 -20.81 -10.61 -2.92
CA ARG A 250 -22.15 -10.18 -3.34
C ARG A 250 -22.02 -9.08 -4.40
N ASP A 251 -22.96 -9.05 -5.35
CA ASP A 251 -23.13 -7.94 -6.30
C ASP A 251 -23.73 -6.71 -5.57
N ASP A 252 -23.02 -6.25 -4.55
CA ASP A 252 -23.34 -5.11 -3.69
C ASP A 252 -22.25 -4.04 -3.88
N PRO A 253 -22.61 -2.78 -4.18
CA PRO A 253 -21.67 -1.66 -4.20
C PRO A 253 -20.81 -1.53 -2.93
N ARG A 254 -21.30 -1.96 -1.76
CA ARG A 254 -20.54 -1.92 -0.50
C ARG A 254 -19.37 -2.91 -0.45
N SER A 255 -19.43 -3.97 -1.26
CA SER A 255 -18.35 -4.94 -1.44
C SER A 255 -17.23 -4.43 -2.35
N GLU A 256 -17.43 -3.29 -3.03
CA GLU A 256 -16.40 -2.64 -3.83
C GLU A 256 -15.41 -1.87 -2.96
N VAL A 257 -14.12 -2.09 -3.19
CA VAL A 257 -13.05 -1.37 -2.49
C VAL A 257 -12.43 -0.34 -3.41
N LEU A 258 -12.50 0.93 -3.02
CA LEU A 258 -11.86 2.03 -3.73
C LEU A 258 -10.42 2.20 -3.26
N PHE A 259 -9.47 1.98 -4.15
CA PHE A 259 -8.06 2.20 -3.90
C PHE A 259 -7.64 3.52 -4.55
N LEU A 260 -7.31 4.52 -3.73
CA LEU A 260 -7.07 5.89 -4.17
C LEU A 260 -5.64 6.32 -3.84
N ILE A 261 -4.91 6.78 -4.84
CA ILE A 261 -3.53 7.24 -4.70
C ILE A 261 -3.41 8.69 -5.20
N ASP A 262 -3.18 9.65 -4.29
CA ASP A 262 -3.15 11.10 -4.62
C ASP A 262 -1.90 11.53 -5.41
N GLU A 263 -0.79 10.79 -5.31
CA GLU A 263 0.34 10.97 -6.22
C GLU A 263 1.10 9.65 -6.37
N LEU A 264 0.78 8.91 -7.43
CA LEU A 264 1.33 7.58 -7.63
C LEU A 264 2.86 7.57 -7.81
N PRO A 265 3.47 8.44 -8.64
CA PRO A 265 4.93 8.51 -8.76
C PRO A 265 5.67 8.76 -7.45
N ALA A 266 5.08 9.46 -6.47
CA ALA A 266 5.72 9.73 -5.19
C ALA A 266 6.00 8.46 -4.38
N LEU A 267 5.26 7.38 -4.64
CA LEU A 267 5.43 6.08 -3.97
C LEU A 267 6.62 5.27 -4.50
N GLY A 268 7.20 5.69 -5.63
CA GLY A 268 8.17 4.89 -6.38
C GLY A 268 7.53 3.63 -6.98
N ARG A 269 8.38 2.70 -7.42
CA ARG A 269 7.92 1.41 -7.97
C ARG A 269 7.30 0.55 -6.88
N MET A 270 6.08 0.10 -7.13
CA MET A 270 5.37 -0.89 -6.33
C MET A 270 4.88 -1.98 -7.28
N ALA A 271 5.40 -3.21 -7.14
CA ALA A 271 5.08 -4.32 -8.05
C ALA A 271 3.56 -4.61 -8.13
N MET A 272 2.83 -4.31 -7.05
CA MET A 272 1.37 -4.46 -6.98
C MET A 272 0.58 -3.45 -7.82
N VAL A 273 1.13 -2.27 -8.12
CA VAL A 273 0.34 -1.19 -8.76
C VAL A 273 -0.11 -1.56 -10.17
N PRO A 274 0.75 -2.11 -11.06
CA PRO A 274 0.29 -2.62 -12.36
C PRO A 274 -0.83 -3.66 -12.23
N SER A 275 -0.76 -4.52 -11.20
CA SER A 275 -1.80 -5.52 -10.93
C SER A 275 -3.15 -4.91 -10.57
N LEU A 276 -3.18 -3.77 -9.84
CA LEU A 276 -4.41 -3.02 -9.55
C LEU A 276 -5.21 -2.68 -10.80
N TYR A 277 -4.51 -2.35 -11.88
CA TYR A 277 -5.12 -1.97 -13.15
C TYR A 277 -5.39 -3.17 -14.05
N ALA A 278 -4.53 -4.20 -14.03
CA ALA A 278 -4.61 -5.31 -14.96
C ALA A 278 -5.72 -6.32 -14.63
N TYR A 279 -5.89 -6.73 -13.37
CA TYR A 279 -6.83 -7.82 -13.04
C TYR A 279 -7.58 -7.67 -11.72
N LEU A 280 -7.19 -6.75 -10.82
CA LEU A 280 -7.88 -6.59 -9.53
C LEU A 280 -9.32 -6.05 -9.64
N ARG A 281 -9.73 -5.64 -10.84
CA ARG A 281 -11.14 -5.30 -11.12
C ARG A 281 -12.08 -6.49 -11.00
N SER A 282 -11.66 -7.72 -11.32
CA SER A 282 -12.50 -8.92 -11.17
C SER A 282 -12.78 -9.26 -9.70
N PHE A 283 -11.83 -8.93 -8.82
CA PHE A 283 -12.03 -8.97 -7.38
C PHE A 283 -12.89 -7.79 -6.91
N GLY A 284 -13.22 -6.83 -7.78
CA GLY A 284 -13.94 -5.59 -7.54
C GLY A 284 -13.22 -4.65 -6.56
N VAL A 285 -11.92 -4.51 -6.80
CA VAL A 285 -11.17 -3.30 -6.47
C VAL A 285 -11.38 -2.28 -7.60
N ARG A 286 -11.58 -1.02 -7.25
CA ARG A 286 -11.58 0.12 -8.17
C ARG A 286 -10.35 0.96 -7.86
N ALA A 287 -9.43 1.08 -8.81
CA ALA A 287 -8.20 1.85 -8.61
C ALA A 287 -8.30 3.25 -9.25
N VAL A 288 -7.94 4.28 -8.50
CA VAL A 288 -7.86 5.66 -8.93
C VAL A 288 -6.48 6.19 -8.53
N SER A 289 -5.67 6.58 -9.51
CA SER A 289 -4.35 7.16 -9.27
C SER A 289 -4.24 8.51 -9.94
N VAL A 290 -3.66 9.45 -9.24
CA VAL A 290 -3.28 10.76 -9.77
C VAL A 290 -1.82 10.74 -10.17
N VAL A 291 -1.56 11.30 -11.37
CA VAL A 291 -0.22 11.45 -11.92
C VAL A 291 -0.05 12.92 -12.33
N GLN A 292 0.91 13.59 -11.70
CA GLN A 292 1.28 14.96 -12.06
C GLN A 292 2.18 15.00 -13.29
N SER A 293 3.13 14.09 -13.37
CA SER A 293 4.12 13.99 -14.44
C SER A 293 4.17 12.57 -15.01
N LEU A 294 3.87 12.43 -16.31
CA LEU A 294 4.02 11.16 -17.02
C LEU A 294 5.48 10.70 -17.06
N ALA A 295 6.43 11.64 -17.14
CA ALA A 295 7.85 11.33 -17.07
C ALA A 295 8.24 10.72 -15.71
N GLN A 296 7.71 11.25 -14.59
CA GLN A 296 7.97 10.65 -13.27
C GLN A 296 7.33 9.26 -13.13
N LEU A 297 6.17 9.04 -13.74
CA LEU A 297 5.56 7.71 -13.80
C LEU A 297 6.45 6.73 -14.57
N GLU A 298 6.99 7.15 -15.72
CA GLU A 298 7.91 6.35 -16.53
C GLU A 298 9.23 6.08 -15.82
N VAL A 299 9.79 7.06 -15.09
CA VAL A 299 10.98 6.84 -14.24
C VAL A 299 10.69 5.82 -13.14
N ALA A 300 9.52 5.88 -12.51
CA ALA A 300 9.17 4.99 -11.41
C ALA A 300 8.84 3.56 -11.88
N TYR A 301 8.12 3.39 -13.01
CA TYR A 301 7.58 2.09 -13.44
C TYR A 301 8.17 1.55 -14.74
N GLY A 302 9.00 2.31 -15.45
CA GLY A 302 9.56 1.92 -16.73
C GLY A 302 8.48 1.47 -17.72
N VAL A 303 8.67 0.29 -18.31
CA VAL A 303 7.72 -0.32 -19.25
C VAL A 303 6.34 -0.57 -18.62
N GLU A 304 6.29 -0.85 -17.32
CA GLU A 304 5.03 -1.13 -16.60
C GLU A 304 4.14 0.12 -16.48
N SER A 305 4.69 1.32 -16.66
CA SER A 305 3.89 2.56 -16.74
C SER A 305 2.83 2.49 -17.84
N ARG A 306 3.12 1.77 -18.94
CA ARG A 306 2.20 1.53 -20.04
C ARG A 306 1.00 0.68 -19.59
N VAL A 307 1.23 -0.36 -18.80
CA VAL A 307 0.17 -1.22 -18.25
C VAL A 307 -0.82 -0.39 -17.43
N ILE A 308 -0.31 0.50 -16.58
CA ILE A 308 -1.14 1.41 -15.76
C ILE A 308 -1.98 2.32 -16.65
N ARG A 309 -1.36 2.95 -17.66
CA ARG A 309 -2.05 3.88 -18.57
C ARG A 309 -3.09 3.20 -19.46
N GLU A 310 -2.77 2.04 -20.02
CA GLU A 310 -3.62 1.34 -20.99
C GLU A 310 -4.81 0.63 -20.32
N ASN A 311 -4.62 0.06 -19.14
CA ASN A 311 -5.70 -0.61 -18.41
C ASN A 311 -6.57 0.35 -17.57
N ALA A 312 -6.21 1.64 -17.48
CA ALA A 312 -7.09 2.66 -16.91
C ALA A 312 -8.31 2.89 -17.82
N GLY A 313 -9.48 2.35 -17.43
CA GLY A 313 -10.72 2.47 -18.18
C GLY A 313 -11.26 3.90 -18.30
N LEU A 314 -10.93 4.75 -17.33
CA LEU A 314 -11.20 6.20 -17.37
C LEU A 314 -9.89 6.96 -17.24
N ARG A 315 -9.69 7.98 -18.08
CA ARG A 315 -8.54 8.88 -18.02
C ARG A 315 -9.01 10.32 -18.00
N LEU A 316 -8.49 11.08 -17.04
CA LEU A 316 -8.93 12.44 -16.76
C LEU A 316 -7.76 13.42 -16.88
N ALA A 317 -7.93 14.49 -17.66
CA ALA A 317 -7.00 15.61 -17.69
C ALA A 317 -7.63 16.86 -17.06
N PHE A 318 -6.95 17.40 -16.05
CA PHE A 318 -7.35 18.59 -15.30
C PHE A 318 -6.66 19.85 -15.86
N GLY A 319 -6.49 19.90 -17.18
CA GLY A 319 -5.61 20.85 -17.87
C GLY A 319 -4.13 20.44 -17.82
N VAL A 320 -3.29 21.28 -18.42
CA VAL A 320 -1.85 21.08 -18.62
C VAL A 320 -1.08 22.37 -18.33
N SER A 321 0.19 22.27 -17.94
CA SER A 321 1.05 23.42 -17.61
C SER A 321 1.80 23.99 -18.80
N ASP A 322 2.09 23.15 -19.79
CA ASP A 322 2.95 23.46 -20.93
C ASP A 322 2.60 22.58 -22.14
N LEU A 323 3.15 22.94 -23.30
CA LEU A 323 2.86 22.29 -24.57
C LEU A 323 3.36 20.84 -24.63
N ASP A 324 4.51 20.54 -24.02
CA ASP A 324 5.06 19.18 -24.01
C ASP A 324 4.14 18.24 -23.22
N GLN A 325 3.64 18.69 -22.07
CA GLN A 325 2.63 17.97 -21.31
C GLN A 325 1.31 17.86 -22.10
N ALA A 326 0.91 18.92 -22.80
CA ALA A 326 -0.28 18.90 -23.66
C ALA A 326 -0.18 17.82 -24.75
N GLN A 327 0.97 17.71 -25.41
CA GLN A 327 1.21 16.68 -26.42
C GLN A 327 1.18 15.27 -25.81
N ALA A 328 1.89 15.04 -24.71
CA ALA A 328 1.95 13.73 -24.07
C ALA A 328 0.59 13.27 -23.53
N VAL A 329 -0.17 14.18 -22.89
CA VAL A 329 -1.53 13.89 -22.40
C VAL A 329 -2.51 13.77 -23.57
N GLY A 330 -2.34 14.56 -24.62
CA GLY A 330 -3.14 14.51 -25.85
C GLY A 330 -3.06 13.14 -26.51
N GLN A 331 -1.86 12.59 -26.65
CA GLN A 331 -1.65 11.23 -27.15
C GLN A 331 -2.34 10.17 -26.28
N LEU A 332 -2.27 10.31 -24.95
CA LEU A 332 -2.91 9.39 -24.01
C LEU A 332 -4.45 9.41 -24.10
N LEU A 333 -5.03 10.58 -24.31
CA LEU A 333 -6.49 10.76 -24.39
C LEU A 333 -7.04 10.62 -25.82
N GLY A 334 -6.16 10.68 -26.83
CA GLY A 334 -6.53 10.73 -28.24
C GLY A 334 -7.19 12.07 -28.62
N VAL A 335 -6.62 13.19 -28.15
CA VAL A 335 -7.08 14.56 -28.46
C VAL A 335 -5.91 15.45 -28.86
N ASP A 336 -6.21 16.54 -29.57
CA ASP A 336 -5.21 17.56 -29.91
C ASP A 336 -4.70 18.30 -28.66
N ALA A 337 -3.42 18.64 -28.68
CA ALA A 337 -2.76 19.36 -27.59
C ALA A 337 -3.42 20.73 -27.31
N ASP A 338 -3.89 21.42 -28.35
CA ASP A 338 -4.53 22.72 -28.25
C ASP A 338 -5.84 22.65 -27.43
N LEU A 339 -6.62 21.57 -27.60
CA LEU A 339 -7.82 21.32 -26.79
C LEU A 339 -7.49 21.27 -25.30
N LEU A 340 -6.33 20.69 -24.94
CA LEU A 340 -5.89 20.54 -23.56
C LEU A 340 -5.32 21.83 -22.98
N ALA A 341 -4.61 22.62 -23.81
CA ALA A 341 -4.08 23.93 -23.44
C ALA A 341 -5.22 24.93 -23.12
N ASP A 342 -6.34 24.82 -23.83
CA ASP A 342 -7.49 25.71 -23.70
C ASP A 342 -8.52 25.27 -22.65
N VAL A 343 -8.25 24.23 -21.85
CA VAL A 343 -9.17 23.77 -20.80
C VAL A 343 -9.24 24.81 -19.67
N PRO A 344 -10.40 25.45 -19.42
CA PRO A 344 -10.53 26.45 -18.37
C PRO A 344 -10.34 25.86 -16.98
N ARG A 345 -9.97 26.75 -16.05
CA ARG A 345 -10.01 26.44 -14.61
C ARG A 345 -11.46 26.13 -14.21
N GLY A 346 -11.71 24.91 -13.77
CA GLY A 346 -13.02 24.36 -13.46
C GLY A 346 -13.46 23.21 -14.36
N ASP A 347 -12.84 23.05 -15.53
CA ASP A 347 -13.18 21.97 -16.48
C ASP A 347 -12.13 20.87 -16.49
N MET A 348 -12.51 19.72 -17.01
CA MET A 348 -11.65 18.56 -17.25
C MET A 348 -12.01 17.89 -18.58
N VAL A 349 -11.05 17.21 -19.18
CA VAL A 349 -11.28 16.32 -20.33
C VAL A 349 -11.31 14.89 -19.83
N VAL A 350 -12.31 14.14 -20.26
CA VAL A 350 -12.58 12.76 -19.86
C VAL A 350 -12.47 11.87 -21.08
N ARG A 351 -11.61 10.86 -21.03
CA ARG A 351 -11.60 9.74 -21.98
C ARG A 351 -12.22 8.52 -21.30
N SER A 352 -13.30 8.03 -21.88
CA SER A 352 -14.01 6.82 -21.48
C SER A 352 -14.06 5.81 -22.65
N PRO A 353 -14.59 4.60 -22.44
CA PRO A 353 -14.85 3.66 -23.55
C PRO A 353 -15.82 4.22 -24.61
N GLU A 354 -16.70 5.14 -24.22
CA GLU A 354 -17.72 5.75 -25.09
C GLU A 354 -17.17 6.91 -25.93
N GLY A 355 -15.99 7.43 -25.58
CA GLY A 355 -15.33 8.49 -26.33
C GLY A 355 -14.64 9.53 -25.45
N VAL A 356 -14.40 10.70 -26.02
CA VAL A 356 -13.85 11.86 -25.31
C VAL A 356 -14.94 12.89 -25.10
N SER A 357 -15.05 13.41 -23.88
CA SER A 357 -15.91 14.53 -23.54
C SER A 357 -15.18 15.57 -22.71
N ARG A 358 -15.66 16.81 -22.74
CA ARG A 358 -15.26 17.86 -21.81
C ARG A 358 -16.36 18.04 -20.79
N CYS A 359 -16.00 18.04 -19.52
CA CYS A 359 -16.94 18.09 -18.41
C CYS A 359 -16.51 19.17 -17.41
N ARG A 360 -17.49 19.73 -16.71
CA ARG A 360 -17.23 20.55 -15.53
C ARG A 360 -16.76 19.64 -14.40
N ARG A 361 -15.76 20.08 -13.63
CA ARG A 361 -15.27 19.35 -12.46
C ARG A 361 -16.33 19.38 -11.35
N ALA A 362 -16.57 18.23 -10.74
CA ALA A 362 -17.32 18.14 -9.51
C ALA A 362 -16.62 18.95 -8.41
N SER A 363 -17.42 19.63 -7.59
CA SER A 363 -16.97 20.43 -6.45
C SER A 363 -17.61 19.87 -5.19
N HIS A 364 -16.82 19.63 -4.13
CA HIS A 364 -17.36 19.25 -2.82
C HIS A 364 -18.22 20.35 -2.17
N LEU A 365 -18.24 21.57 -2.74
CA LEU A 365 -19.07 22.69 -2.31
C LEU A 365 -20.38 22.83 -3.10
N ASP A 366 -20.53 22.10 -4.22
CA ASP A 366 -21.69 22.19 -5.11
C ASP A 366 -22.00 20.77 -5.62
N PRO A 367 -22.67 19.94 -4.78
CA PRO A 367 -22.84 18.50 -4.99
C PRO A 367 -23.77 18.15 -6.15
#